data_AF-A0A920JFC6-F1
#
_entry.id   AF-A0A920JFC6-F1
#
_cell.length_a   1.000
_cell.length_b   1.000
_cell.length_c   1.000
_cell.angle_alpha   90.00
_cell.angle_beta   90.00
_cell.angle_gamma   90.00
#
_symmetry.space_group_name_H-M   'P 1'
#
loop_
_entity.id
_entity.type
_entity.pdbx_description
1 polymer ?
#
loop_
_entity_poly.entity_id
_entity_poly.type
_entity_poly.pdbx_seq_one_letter_code
_entity_poly.pdbx_strand_id
1 'polypeptide(L)'
;MDDSLAEISDYVNLANKNILDYQNKHSEATGMGTTMTIVEVDQEKVLHLAHVGDSRCYVLNNRNLIQLTKDENVPGYQNVLTQALGSKKN
;
A
#
# COMPACT_ATOMS: atom_id res chain seq x y z
N MET A 1 2.00 23.13 17.20
CA MET A 1 2.46 22.87 15.83
C MET A 1 1.57 21.77 15.32
N ASP A 2 0.69 22.16 14.42
CA ASP A 2 -0.16 21.27 13.64
C ASP A 2 0.75 20.59 12.61
N ASP A 3 1.39 19.48 13.02
CA ASP A 3 2.17 18.60 12.12
C ASP A 3 1.23 17.58 11.46
N SER A 4 -0.01 17.97 11.15
CA SER A 4 -0.79 17.18 10.18
C SER A 4 -0.11 17.34 8.83
N LEU A 5 0.32 16.23 8.24
CA LEU A 5 0.66 16.25 6.83
C LEU A 5 -0.58 16.71 6.06
N ALA A 6 -0.40 17.65 5.12
CA ALA A 6 -1.51 18.36 4.49
C ALA A 6 -2.45 17.42 3.74
N GLU A 7 -1.93 16.29 3.24
CA GLU A 7 -2.70 15.23 2.58
C GLU A 7 -2.12 13.85 2.94
N ILE A 8 -2.96 12.80 2.99
CA ILE A 8 -2.53 11.43 3.32
C ILE A 8 -1.42 10.90 2.39
N SER A 9 -1.31 11.43 1.17
CA SER A 9 -0.23 11.09 0.22
C SER A 9 1.16 11.53 0.69
N ASP A 10 1.25 12.54 1.54
CA ASP A 10 2.53 13.04 2.04
C ASP A 10 3.22 12.03 2.94
N TYR A 11 2.46 11.19 3.68
CA TYR A 11 3.04 10.08 4.46
C TYR A 11 3.80 9.11 3.55
N VAL A 12 3.25 8.83 2.36
CA VAL A 12 3.89 7.96 1.35
C VAL A 12 5.17 8.59 0.83
N ASN A 13 5.10 9.87 0.45
CA ASN A 13 6.25 10.61 -0.08
C ASN A 13 7.39 10.71 0.95
N LEU A 14 7.04 11.00 2.21
CA LEU A 14 8.00 11.08 3.31
C LEU A 14 8.65 9.72 3.60
N ALA A 15 7.85 8.64 3.66
CA ALA A 15 8.37 7.30 3.87
C ALA A 15 9.32 6.87 2.74
N ASN A 16 8.93 7.10 1.48
CA ASN A 16 9.78 6.81 0.32
C ASN A 16 11.09 7.60 0.36
N LYS A 17 11.03 8.90 0.67
CA LYS A 17 12.23 9.74 0.84
C LYS A 17 13.15 9.18 1.92
N ASN A 18 12.62 8.80 3.09
CA ASN A 18 13.41 8.25 4.18
C ASN A 18 14.08 6.93 3.81
N ILE A 19 13.41 6.06 3.05
CA ILE A 19 13.99 4.82 2.53
C ILE A 19 15.13 5.13 1.56
N LEU A 20 14.93 6.03 0.59
CA LEU A 20 15.97 6.43 -0.36
C LEU A 20 17.18 7.06 0.35
N ASP A 21 16.94 7.95 1.32
CA ASP A 21 18.01 8.56 2.13
C ASP A 21 18.77 7.51 2.95
N TYR A 22 18.09 6.46 3.42
CA TYR A 22 18.73 5.33 4.11
C TYR A 22 19.60 4.51 3.15
N GLN A 23 19.11 4.17 1.95
CA GLN A 23 19.87 3.47 0.92
C GLN A 23 21.15 4.22 0.54
N ASN A 24 21.06 5.54 0.39
CA ASN A 24 22.22 6.39 0.05
C ASN A 24 23.33 6.35 1.11
N LYS A 25 22.99 6.03 2.36
CA LYS A 25 23.92 5.96 3.50
C LYS A 25 24.41 4.53 3.80
N HIS A 26 23.70 3.51 3.33
CA HIS A 26 23.92 2.10 3.67
C HIS A 26 23.94 1.26 2.39
N SER A 27 25.14 0.97 1.89
CA SER A 27 25.32 0.24 0.63
C SER A 27 24.64 -1.14 0.61
N GLU A 28 24.57 -1.81 1.75
CA GLU A 28 23.92 -3.10 1.97
C GLU A 28 22.39 -3.03 1.79
N ALA A 29 21.80 -1.85 1.90
CA ALA A 29 20.37 -1.62 1.72
C ALA A 29 20.00 -1.18 0.30
N THR A 30 20.97 -1.10 -0.61
CA THR A 30 20.74 -0.68 -2.01
C THR A 30 19.62 -1.51 -2.65
N GLY A 31 18.60 -0.83 -3.17
CA GLY A 31 17.46 -1.46 -3.82
C GLY A 31 16.38 -2.00 -2.86
N MET A 32 16.55 -1.86 -1.54
CA MET A 32 15.51 -2.22 -0.57
C MET A 32 14.24 -1.39 -0.78
N GLY A 33 13.09 -2.04 -0.81
CA GLY A 33 11.79 -1.36 -0.87
C GLY A 33 10.75 -2.14 -0.07
N THR A 34 9.63 -1.50 0.18
CA THR A 34 8.47 -2.14 0.81
C THR A 34 7.19 -1.54 0.23
N THR A 35 6.10 -2.30 0.30
CA THR A 35 4.75 -1.78 0.05
C THR A 35 4.30 -0.85 1.20
N MET A 36 3.30 -0.01 0.95
CA MET A 36 2.67 0.82 1.98
C MET A 36 1.15 0.87 1.77
N THR A 37 0.37 0.79 2.85
CA THR A 37 -1.09 0.97 2.82
C THR A 37 -1.51 1.67 4.10
N ILE A 38 -2.15 2.84 3.97
CA ILE A 38 -2.48 3.74 5.07
C ILE A 38 -3.99 3.99 5.03
N VAL A 39 -4.62 3.91 6.19
CA VAL A 39 -6.01 4.32 6.38
C VAL A 39 -6.05 5.42 7.42
N GLU A 40 -6.63 6.56 7.06
CA GLU A 40 -6.95 7.65 7.97
C GLU A 40 -8.48 7.79 8.03
N VAL A 41 -9.02 7.96 9.23
CA VAL A 41 -10.45 8.19 9.43
C VAL A 41 -10.60 9.53 10.12
N ASP A 42 -11.20 10.49 9.43
CA ASP A 42 -11.38 11.85 9.96
C ASP A 42 -12.55 11.94 10.94
N GLN A 43 -12.76 13.14 11.48
CA GLN A 43 -13.83 13.41 12.45
C GLN A 43 -15.23 13.24 11.85
N GLU A 44 -15.38 13.38 10.53
CA GLU A 44 -16.63 13.17 9.80
C GLU A 44 -16.84 11.69 9.43
N LYS A 45 -15.93 10.80 9.87
CA LYS A 45 -15.92 9.36 9.59
C LYS A 45 -15.69 9.05 8.10
N VAL A 46 -15.09 9.97 7.36
CA VAL A 46 -14.64 9.70 5.99
C VAL A 46 -13.33 8.94 6.08
N LEU A 47 -13.23 7.89 5.27
CA LEU A 47 -12.03 7.06 5.15
C LEU A 47 -11.17 7.57 4.00
N HIS A 48 -9.95 7.98 4.32
CA HIS A 48 -8.90 8.32 3.37
C HIS A 48 -7.93 7.14 3.25
N LEU A 49 -7.55 6.79 2.03
CA LEU A 49 -6.71 5.63 1.74
C LEU A 49 -5.56 6.03 0.82
N ALA A 50 -4.33 5.76 1.26
CA ALA A 50 -3.13 5.85 0.44
C ALA A 50 -2.49 4.46 0.32
N HIS A 51 -2.05 4.09 -0.88
CA HIS A 51 -1.59 2.75 -1.16
C HIS A 51 -0.50 2.74 -2.25
N VAL A 52 0.54 1.94 -2.03
CA VAL A 52 1.62 1.64 -2.99
C VAL A 52 1.98 0.16 -2.90
N GLY A 53 2.00 -0.54 -4.03
CA GLY A 53 2.40 -1.94 -4.15
C GLY A 53 1.23 -2.92 -4.20
N ASP A 54 1.41 -4.13 -3.67
CA ASP A 54 0.45 -5.23 -3.78
C ASP A 54 -0.15 -5.68 -2.43
N SER A 55 0.15 -4.95 -1.35
CA SER A 55 -0.63 -5.04 -0.09
C SER A 55 -2.10 -4.68 -0.33
N ARG A 56 -3.01 -5.14 0.53
CA ARG A 56 -4.45 -4.96 0.28
C ARG A 56 -5.21 -4.40 1.46
N CYS A 57 -6.10 -3.43 1.20
CA CYS A 57 -7.09 -2.95 2.16
C CYS A 57 -8.47 -3.49 1.79
N TYR A 58 -9.23 -3.94 2.80
CA TYR A 58 -10.59 -4.44 2.62
C TYR A 58 -11.54 -3.82 3.63
N VAL A 59 -12.79 -3.62 3.23
CA VAL A 59 -13.92 -3.39 4.14
C VAL A 59 -14.74 -4.68 4.23
N LEU A 60 -14.99 -5.12 5.47
CA LEU A 60 -15.89 -6.24 5.75
C LEU A 60 -17.25 -5.70 6.16
N ASN A 61 -18.28 -5.98 5.35
CA ASN A 61 -19.66 -5.60 5.66
C ASN A 61 -20.61 -6.75 5.31
N ASN A 62 -21.49 -7.16 6.23
CA ASN A 62 -22.47 -8.22 6.02
C ASN A 62 -21.88 -9.51 5.40
N ARG A 63 -20.73 -9.95 5.91
CA ARG A 63 -19.95 -11.10 5.38
C ARG A 63 -19.42 -10.95 3.94
N ASN A 64 -19.50 -9.76 3.38
CA ASN A 64 -18.87 -9.43 2.10
C ASN A 64 -17.56 -8.67 2.37
N LEU A 65 -16.44 -9.20 1.86
CA LEU A 65 -15.17 -8.47 1.78
C LEU A 65 -15.14 -7.68 0.47
N ILE A 66 -14.97 -6.36 0.57
CA ILE A 66 -14.80 -5.47 -0.57
C ILE A 66 -13.35 -4.96 -0.53
N GLN A 67 -12.58 -5.26 -1.57
CA GLN A 67 -11.21 -4.74 -1.71
C GLN A 67 -11.27 -3.26 -2.10
N LEU A 68 -10.60 -2.40 -1.34
CA LEU A 68 -10.52 -0.96 -1.63
C LEU A 68 -9.29 -0.60 -2.47
N THR A 69 -8.20 -1.35 -2.34
CA THR A 69 -6.97 -1.13 -3.12
C THR A 69 -6.97 -1.92 -4.41
N LYS A 70 -6.13 -1.50 -5.36
CA LYS A 70 -5.82 -2.27 -6.57
C LYS A 70 -4.35 -2.64 -6.53
N ASP A 71 -4.03 -3.92 -6.60
CA ASP A 71 -2.64 -4.38 -6.59
C ASP A 71 -1.83 -3.78 -7.75
N GLU A 72 -0.75 -3.09 -7.41
CA GLU A 72 0.19 -2.49 -8.35
C GLU A 72 1.32 -3.48 -8.65
N ASN A 73 0.99 -4.44 -9.51
CA ASN A 73 1.92 -5.48 -9.92
C ASN A 73 2.69 -5.10 -11.19
N VAL A 74 3.89 -5.66 -11.34
CA VAL A 74 4.62 -5.62 -12.60
C VAL A 74 3.82 -6.35 -13.69
N PRO A 75 3.67 -5.78 -14.90
CA PRO A 75 3.02 -6.46 -16.02
C PRO A 75 3.56 -7.88 -16.22
N GLY A 76 2.66 -8.86 -16.31
CA GLY A 76 3.01 -10.29 -16.41
C GLY A 76 2.97 -11.07 -15.09
N TYR A 77 2.99 -10.38 -13.94
CA TYR A 77 2.94 -11.00 -12.61
C TYR A 77 1.56 -10.85 -11.94
N GLN A 78 0.49 -11.12 -12.69
CA GLN A 78 -0.88 -11.01 -12.21
C GLN A 78 -1.39 -12.35 -11.69
N ASN A 79 -2.27 -12.33 -10.69
CA ASN A 79 -2.93 -13.51 -10.14
C ASN A 79 -1.97 -14.56 -9.54
N VAL A 80 -0.78 -14.17 -9.07
CA VAL A 80 0.23 -15.10 -8.55
C VAL A 80 -0.36 -15.99 -7.43
N LEU A 81 -1.12 -15.40 -6.49
CA LEU A 81 -1.79 -16.16 -5.44
C LEU A 81 -2.91 -17.08 -5.97
N THR A 82 -3.72 -16.62 -6.92
CA THR A 82 -4.77 -17.43 -7.56
C THR A 82 -4.17 -18.62 -8.31
N GLN A 83 -3.01 -18.40 -8.95
CA GLN A 83 -2.25 -19.44 -9.64
C GLN A 83 -1.65 -20.43 -8.64
N ALA A 84 -1.06 -19.95 -7.55
CA ALA A 84 -0.50 -20.79 -6.49
C ALA A 84 -1.55 -21.62 -5.75
N LEU A 85 -2.75 -21.07 -5.53
CA LEU A 85 -3.88 -21.74 -4.89
C LEU A 85 -4.65 -22.66 -5.85
N GLY A 86 -4.28 -22.71 -7.14
CA GLY A 86 -4.92 -23.56 -8.14
C GLY A 86 -6.37 -23.18 -8.47
N SER A 87 -6.80 -21.97 -8.15
CA SER A 87 -8.20 -21.52 -8.26
C SER A 87 -8.51 -20.79 -9.57
N LYS A 88 -7.66 -20.93 -10.60
CA LYS A 88 -7.98 -20.43 -11.94
C LYS A 88 -9.28 -21.07 -12.42
N LYS A 89 -10.32 -20.25 -12.60
CA LYS A 89 -11.45 -20.60 -13.45
C LYS A 89 -10.94 -20.63 -14.89
N ASN A 90 -11.13 -21.77 -15.57
CA ASN A 90 -10.94 -21.90 -17.02
C ASN A 90 -11.82 -20.90 -17.78
#